data_AF-A0A183MZW7-F1
#
_entry.id   AF-A0A183MZW7-F1
#
_cell.length_a   1.000
_cell.length_b   1.000
_cell.length_c   1.000
_cell.angle_alpha   90.00
_cell.angle_beta   90.00
_cell.angle_gamma   90.00
#
_symmetry.space_group_name_H-M   'P 1'
#
loop_
_entity.id
_entity.type
_entity.pdbx_description
1 polymer ?
#
loop_
_entity_poly.entity_id
_entity_poly.type
_entity_poly.pdbx_seq_one_letter_code
_entity_poly.pdbx_strand_id
1 'polypeptide(L)'
;MQLGDLDFTDDLTLLSHTKQQMQEKATSVAAASAAIGLNIHKRKSKVLRYNPACTNPITIDGKDLEVVKTFTYLGSIIDEHGGSDADLKARIGKARTAYL
;
A
#
# COMPACT_ATOMS: atom_id res chain seq x y z
N MET A 1 12.84 -5.61 27.12
CA MET A 1 13.10 -6.11 25.75
C MET A 1 12.50 -5.09 24.80
N GLN A 2 13.34 -4.31 24.13
CA GLN A 2 12.92 -3.18 23.30
C GLN A 2 12.73 -3.74 21.89
N LEU A 3 11.49 -3.70 21.38
CA LEU A 3 11.13 -4.22 20.06
C LEU A 3 11.73 -3.32 18.99
N GLY A 4 12.98 -3.60 18.61
CA GLY A 4 13.67 -2.95 17.50
C GLY A 4 13.20 -3.54 16.17
N ASP A 5 11.97 -3.21 15.76
CA ASP A 5 11.50 -3.21 14.36
C ASP A 5 10.13 -2.49 14.29
N LEU A 6 10.07 -1.29 14.85
CA LEU A 6 8.82 -0.53 15.04
C LEU A 6 8.39 0.25 13.78
N ASP A 7 9.17 0.24 12.70
CA ASP A 7 8.88 1.01 11.49
C ASP A 7 7.83 0.34 10.57
N PHE A 8 7.54 -0.95 10.78
CA PHE A 8 6.53 -1.70 10.01
C PHE A 8 5.24 -2.01 10.75
N THR A 9 5.17 -1.77 12.07
CA THR A 9 3.97 -2.08 12.85
C THR A 9 2.78 -1.16 12.56
N ASP A 10 3.03 0.01 11.97
CA ASP A 10 2.00 1.00 11.67
C ASP A 10 1.40 0.89 10.25
N ASP A 11 2.05 0.15 9.35
CA ASP A 11 1.65 0.04 7.93
C ASP A 11 0.93 -1.28 7.64
N LEU A 12 -0.31 -1.20 7.15
CA LEU A 12 -1.14 -2.34 6.76
C LEU A 12 -1.34 -2.38 5.24
N THR A 13 -1.07 -3.53 4.61
CA THR A 13 -1.33 -3.77 3.18
C THR A 13 -2.37 -4.87 3.00
N LEU A 14 -3.42 -4.60 2.22
CA LEU A 14 -4.49 -5.56 1.93
C LEU A 14 -4.67 -5.73 0.42
N LEU A 15 -4.75 -6.98 -0.03
CA LEU A 15 -5.03 -7.33 -1.43
C LEU A 15 -6.50 -7.74 -1.60
N SER A 16 -7.09 -7.37 -2.72
CA SER A 16 -8.47 -7.71 -3.09
C SER A 16 -8.56 -7.92 -4.60
N HIS A 17 -9.48 -8.78 -5.02
CA HIS A 17 -9.71 -9.06 -6.44
C HIS A 17 -10.71 -8.09 -7.06
N THR A 18 -11.62 -7.54 -6.27
CA THR A 18 -12.63 -6.59 -6.74
C THR A 18 -12.51 -5.24 -6.05
N LYS A 19 -12.98 -4.19 -6.75
CA LYS A 19 -13.07 -2.85 -6.17
C LYS A 19 -13.98 -2.83 -4.94
N GLN A 20 -15.10 -3.55 -4.98
CA GLN A 20 -16.04 -3.60 -3.85
C GLN A 20 -15.37 -4.17 -2.60
N GLN A 21 -14.63 -5.28 -2.72
CA GLN A 21 -13.85 -5.84 -1.62
C GLN A 21 -12.79 -4.86 -1.11
N MET A 22 -12.16 -4.08 -1.99
CA MET A 22 -11.19 -3.06 -1.59
C MET A 22 -11.86 -1.95 -0.75
N GLN A 23 -13.05 -1.49 -1.14
CA GLN A 23 -13.82 -0.50 -0.39
C GLN A 23 -14.30 -1.07 0.95
N GLU A 24 -14.83 -2.28 0.97
CA GLU A 24 -15.26 -2.97 2.20
C GLU A 24 -14.11 -3.12 3.20
N LYS A 25 -12.92 -3.51 2.72
CA LYS A 25 -11.71 -3.60 3.55
C LYS A 25 -11.27 -2.23 4.07
N ALA A 26 -11.27 -1.20 3.24
CA ALA A 26 -10.91 0.16 3.66
C ALA A 26 -11.83 0.67 4.79
N THR A 27 -13.15 0.48 4.63
CA THR A 27 -14.13 0.84 5.66
C THR A 27 -13.99 -0.01 6.92
N SER A 28 -13.78 -1.32 6.77
CA SER A 28 -13.62 -2.25 7.90
C SER A 28 -12.38 -1.93 8.74
N VAL A 29 -11.23 -1.68 8.10
CA VAL A 29 -10.00 -1.27 8.78
C VAL A 29 -10.19 0.08 9.49
N ALA A 30 -10.87 1.04 8.86
CA ALA A 30 -11.17 2.33 9.49
C ALA A 30 -12.00 2.17 10.77
N ALA A 31 -13.08 1.38 10.70
CA ALA A 31 -13.94 1.10 11.84
C ALA A 31 -13.17 0.34 12.95
N ALA A 32 -12.41 -0.69 12.60
CA ALA A 32 -11.63 -1.47 13.55
C ALA A 32 -10.54 -0.62 14.23
N SER A 33 -9.85 0.24 13.47
CA SER A 33 -8.84 1.16 14.00
C SER A 33 -9.47 2.14 15.00
N ALA A 34 -10.60 2.77 14.63
CA ALA A 34 -11.32 3.68 15.50
C ALA A 34 -11.78 3.00 16.80
N ALA A 35 -12.23 1.74 16.73
CA ALA A 35 -12.67 0.97 17.90
C ALA A 35 -11.56 0.74 18.93
N ILE A 36 -10.29 0.71 18.50
CA ILE A 36 -9.12 0.58 19.37
C ILE A 36 -8.38 1.91 19.59
N GLY A 37 -8.98 3.05 19.20
CA GLY A 37 -8.42 4.38 19.39
C GLY A 37 -7.29 4.76 18.43
N LEU A 38 -7.10 4.02 17.34
CA LEU A 38 -6.13 4.33 16.29
C LEU A 38 -6.75 5.16 15.16
N ASN A 39 -5.94 6.06 14.60
CA ASN A 39 -6.34 6.94 13.50
C ASN A 39 -5.64 6.52 12.20
N ILE A 40 -6.42 6.26 11.15
CA ILE A 40 -5.85 6.03 9.82
C ILE A 40 -5.34 7.34 9.25
N HIS A 41 -4.07 7.36 8.84
CA HIS A 41 -3.47 8.49 8.16
C HIS A 41 -3.89 8.54 6.68
N LYS A 42 -5.10 9.02 6.41
CA LYS A 42 -5.75 9.05 5.07
C LYS A 42 -4.89 9.63 3.94
N ARG A 43 -4.00 10.59 4.24
CA ARG A 43 -3.09 11.20 3.25
C ARG A 43 -1.91 10.30 2.86
N LYS A 44 -1.52 9.34 3.72
CA LYS A 44 -0.46 8.36 3.45
C LYS A 44 -1.03 7.07 2.87
N SER A 45 -2.30 6.77 3.15
CA SER A 45 -3.02 5.65 2.56
C SER A 45 -3.12 5.79 1.05
N LYS A 46 -2.66 4.75 0.34
CA LYS A 46 -2.56 4.70 -1.12
C LYS A 46 -3.25 3.44 -1.65
N VAL A 47 -3.69 3.51 -2.89
CA VAL A 47 -4.31 2.39 -3.61
C VAL A 47 -3.51 2.13 -4.87
N LEU A 48 -3.05 0.89 -5.04
CA LEU A 48 -2.50 0.40 -6.30
C LEU A 48 -3.57 -0.43 -7.02
N ARG A 49 -3.72 -0.24 -8.33
CA ARG A 49 -4.64 -1.02 -9.17
C ARG A 49 -3.90 -1.57 -10.36
N TYR A 50 -4.20 -2.83 -10.69
CA TYR A 50 -3.67 -3.51 -11.88
C TYR A 50 -4.34 -3.07 -13.19
N ASN A 51 -5.51 -2.43 -13.09
CA ASN A 51 -6.24 -1.92 -14.24
C ASN A 51 -6.68 -0.47 -13.97
N PRO A 52 -6.04 0.53 -14.61
CA PRO A 52 -6.34 1.94 -14.39
C PRO A 52 -7.68 2.37 -15.00
N ALA A 53 -8.33 1.54 -15.84
CA ALA A 53 -9.60 1.89 -16.49
C ALA A 53 -10.78 2.04 -15.51
N CYS A 54 -10.67 1.54 -14.27
CA CYS A 54 -11.70 1.71 -13.25
C CYS A 54 -11.53 3.07 -12.55
N THR A 55 -12.41 4.02 -12.84
CA THR A 55 -12.25 5.43 -12.46
C THR A 55 -12.74 5.77 -11.06
N ASN A 56 -13.71 5.03 -10.50
CA ASN A 56 -14.28 5.48 -9.23
C ASN A 56 -13.32 5.19 -8.05
N PRO A 57 -13.16 6.17 -7.14
CA PRO A 57 -12.16 6.13 -6.07
C PRO A 57 -12.50 5.08 -4.99
N ILE A 58 -11.50 4.78 -4.16
CA ILE A 58 -11.70 4.20 -2.83
C ILE A 58 -11.69 5.36 -1.85
N THR A 59 -12.61 5.34 -0.89
CA THR A 59 -12.71 6.39 0.13
C THR A 59 -12.55 5.84 1.54
N ILE A 60 -11.99 6.65 2.43
CA ILE A 60 -12.06 6.45 3.88
C ILE A 60 -12.63 7.73 4.48
N ASP A 61 -13.74 7.62 5.21
CA ASP A 61 -14.50 8.74 5.77
C ASP A 61 -14.78 9.86 4.74
N GLY A 62 -15.19 9.47 3.53
CA GLY A 62 -15.50 10.41 2.44
C GLY A 62 -14.28 11.06 1.78
N LYS A 63 -13.04 10.71 2.16
CA LYS A 63 -11.83 11.19 1.52
C LYS A 63 -11.30 10.16 0.52
N ASP A 64 -11.12 10.59 -0.73
CA ASP A 64 -10.50 9.78 -1.78
C ASP A 64 -9.04 9.45 -1.42
N LEU A 65 -8.67 8.19 -1.61
CA LEU A 65 -7.30 7.72 -1.48
C LEU A 65 -6.53 7.93 -2.78
N GLU A 66 -5.25 8.27 -2.67
CA GLU A 66 -4.36 8.44 -3.81
C GLU A 66 -4.18 7.12 -4.56
N VAL A 67 -4.45 7.11 -5.87
CA VAL A 67 -4.13 5.97 -6.74
C VAL A 67 -2.69 6.13 -7.22
N VAL A 68 -1.84 5.17 -6.85
CA VAL A 68 -0.43 5.15 -7.24
C VAL A 68 -0.18 4.08 -8.29
N LYS A 69 0.89 4.27 -9.09
CA LYS A 69 1.34 3.30 -10.09
C LYS A 69 2.34 2.29 -9.56
N THR A 70 2.99 2.64 -8.45
CA THR A 70 3.95 1.79 -7.77
C THR A 70 3.70 1.86 -6.27
N PHE A 71 3.89 0.73 -5.61
CA PHE A 71 3.81 0.58 -4.17
C PHE A 71 5.08 -0.12 -3.69
N THR A 72 5.69 0.39 -2.63
CA THR A 72 6.87 -0.24 -2.03
C THR A 72 6.48 -0.72 -0.64
N TYR A 73 6.61 -2.02 -0.41
CA TYR A 73 6.35 -2.64 0.88
C TYR A 73 7.49 -3.57 1.24
N LEU A 74 8.06 -3.39 2.43
CA LEU A 74 9.22 -4.15 2.92
C LEU A 74 10.40 -4.19 1.91
N GLY A 75 10.57 -3.12 1.14
CA GLY A 75 11.61 -3.02 0.12
C GLY A 75 11.29 -3.71 -1.21
N SER A 76 10.18 -4.44 -1.31
CA SER A 76 9.66 -4.99 -2.57
C SER A 76 8.83 -3.95 -3.31
N ILE A 77 9.03 -3.82 -4.62
CA ILE A 77 8.27 -2.92 -5.49
C ILE A 77 7.19 -3.72 -6.22
N ILE A 78 5.95 -3.26 -6.10
CA ILE A 78 4.80 -3.75 -6.86
C ILE A 78 4.35 -2.61 -7.76
N ASP A 79 4.27 -2.84 -9.06
CA ASP A 79 3.76 -1.86 -10.02
C ASP A 79 2.34 -2.21 -10.49
N GLU A 80 1.75 -1.32 -11.28
CA GLU A 80 0.42 -1.48 -11.87
C GLU A 80 0.30 -2.65 -12.85
N HIS A 81 1.41 -3.27 -13.27
CA HIS A 81 1.42 -4.47 -14.09
C HIS A 81 1.56 -5.75 -13.23
N GLY A 82 2.00 -5.58 -11.98
CA GLY A 82 2.40 -6.60 -11.00
C GLY A 82 3.35 -7.65 -11.51
N GLY A 83 4.19 -7.26 -12.46
CA GLY A 83 5.42 -7.96 -12.72
C GLY A 83 6.42 -7.68 -11.60
N SER A 84 7.45 -8.53 -11.53
CA SER A 84 8.63 -8.28 -10.69
C SER A 84 9.70 -7.44 -11.39
N ASP A 85 9.50 -7.03 -12.64
CA ASP A 85 10.52 -6.33 -13.44
C ASP A 85 11.02 -5.06 -12.75
N ALA A 86 10.10 -4.22 -12.27
CA ALA A 86 10.44 -3.00 -11.54
C ALA A 86 11.25 -3.29 -10.27
N ASP A 87 10.87 -4.32 -9.52
CA ASP A 87 11.58 -4.75 -8.30
C ASP A 87 12.99 -5.26 -8.60
N LEU A 88 13.11 -6.15 -9.58
CA LEU A 88 14.40 -6.74 -9.99
C LEU A 88 15.35 -5.66 -10.49
N LYS A 89 14.86 -4.73 -11.32
CA LYS A 89 15.65 -3.61 -11.84
C LYS A 89 16.14 -2.71 -10.71
N ALA A 90 15.28 -2.41 -9.74
CA ALA A 90 15.66 -1.61 -8.58
C ALA A 90 16.70 -2.33 -7.69
N ARG A 91 16.55 -3.63 -7.45
CA ARG A 91 17.50 -4.45 -6.69
C ARG A 91 18.86 -4.55 -7.36
N ILE A 92 18.90 -4.78 -8.68
CA ILE A 92 20.15 -4.79 -9.46
C ILE A 92 20.83 -3.42 -9.40
N GLY A 93 20.07 -2.33 -9.51
CA GLY A 93 20.59 -0.96 -9.39
C GLY A 93 21.25 -0.72 -8.04
N LYS A 94 20.56 -1.06 -6.93
CA LYS A 94 21.10 -0.93 -5.57
C LYS A 94 22.38 -1.76 -5.38
N ALA A 95 22.39 -3.00 -5.87
CA ALA A 95 23.56 -3.86 -5.79
C ALA A 95 24.75 -3.25 -6.56
N ARG A 96 24.55 -2.76 -7.79
CA ARG A 96 25.60 -2.10 -8.57
C ARG A 96 26.20 -0.90 -7.84
N THR A 97 25.38 -0.05 -7.23
CA THR A 97 25.87 1.10 -6.45
C THR A 97 26.65 0.69 -5.21
N ALA A 98 26.35 -0.46 -4.60
CA ALA A 98 27.06 -0.93 -3.41
C ALA A 98 28.45 -1.53 -3.72
N TYR A 99 28.69 -1.95 -4.97
CA TYR A 99 29.93 -2.58 -5.43
C TYR A 99 30.75 -1.71 -6.40
N LEU A 100 30.39 -0.43 -6.54
CA LEU A 100 31.15 0.62 -7.24
C LEU A 100 31.61 1.68 -6.23
#